data_AF-A0A7X7MHP2-F1
#
_entry.id   AF-A0A7X7MHP2-F1
#
_cell.length_a   1.000
_cell.length_b   1.000
_cell.length_c   1.000
_cell.angle_alpha   90.00
_cell.angle_beta   90.00
_cell.angle_gamma   90.00
#
_symmetry.space_group_name_H-M   'P 1'
#
loop_
_entity.id
_entity.type
_entity.pdbx_description
1 polymer ?
#
loop_
_entity_poly.entity_id
_entity_poly.type
_entity_poly.pdbx_seq_one_letter_code
_entity_poly.pdbx_strand_id
1 'polypeptide(L)'
;MSKPFSFEERHCRRLRKIENSTYDDIAPIRTADPEIAAMIDREQARQKRGLELIASENFASLAVRAAAGSVLTNKYAEGYPGKRYYNGCVHVDE
;
A
#
# COMPACT_ATOMS: atom_id res chain seq x y z
N MET A 1 20.36 12.40 -34.67
CA MET A 1 19.11 13.08 -34.27
C MET A 1 18.90 12.89 -32.78
N SER A 2 19.20 13.89 -31.96
CA SER A 2 18.98 13.84 -30.50
C SER A 2 17.49 13.98 -30.21
N LYS A 3 16.90 13.03 -29.47
CA LYS A 3 15.55 13.23 -28.92
C LYS A 3 15.56 14.51 -28.08
N PRO A 4 14.61 15.43 -28.24
CA PRO A 4 14.55 16.63 -27.43
C PRO A 4 14.38 16.23 -25.95
N PHE A 5 15.18 16.81 -25.08
CA PHE A 5 15.14 16.57 -23.64
C PHE A 5 13.84 17.16 -23.09
N SER A 6 12.77 16.36 -23.00
CA SER A 6 11.51 16.81 -22.42
C SER A 6 11.68 16.91 -20.91
N PHE A 7 11.78 18.14 -20.40
CA PHE A 7 11.84 18.41 -18.96
C PHE A 7 10.59 17.89 -18.23
N GLU A 8 9.46 17.74 -18.93
CA GLU A 8 8.19 17.30 -18.37
C GLU A 8 8.22 15.87 -17.81
N GLU A 9 8.71 14.87 -18.56
CA GLU A 9 8.72 13.48 -18.08
C GLU A 9 9.62 13.30 -16.85
N ARG A 10 10.79 13.95 -16.85
CA ARG A 10 11.75 13.84 -15.73
C ARG A 10 11.23 14.55 -14.49
N HIS A 11 10.56 15.69 -14.67
CA HIS A 11 9.95 16.45 -13.59
C HIS A 11 8.78 15.69 -12.97
N CYS A 12 7.85 15.18 -13.78
CA CYS A 12 6.72 14.37 -13.31
C CYS A 12 7.16 13.09 -12.59
N ARG A 13 8.21 12.41 -13.07
CA ARG A 13 8.79 11.25 -12.37
C ARG A 13 9.38 11.62 -11.01
N ARG A 14 9.99 12.80 -10.90
CA ARG A 14 10.55 13.28 -9.62
C ARG A 14 9.45 13.67 -8.64
N LEU A 15 8.38 14.34 -9.10
CA LEU A 15 7.22 14.66 -8.28
C LEU A 15 6.56 13.40 -7.73
N ARG A 16 6.27 12.40 -8.58
CA ARG A 16 5.77 11.09 -8.13
C ARG A 16 6.67 10.42 -7.10
N LYS A 17 7.99 10.51 -7.28
CA LYS A 17 8.94 9.93 -6.32
C LYS A 17 8.87 10.65 -4.96
N ILE A 18 8.73 11.97 -4.96
CA ILE A 18 8.59 12.77 -3.74
C ILE A 18 7.26 12.45 -3.06
N GLU A 19 6.15 12.46 -3.79
CA GLU A 19 4.82 12.11 -3.27
C GLU A 19 4.80 10.70 -2.65
N ASN A 20 5.35 9.70 -3.35
CA ASN A 20 5.49 8.34 -2.82
C ASN A 20 6.39 8.29 -1.58
N SER A 21 7.36 9.19 -1.47
CA SER A 21 8.27 9.25 -0.32
C SER A 21 7.67 10.00 0.88
N THR A 22 6.57 10.71 0.69
CA THR A 22 5.83 11.43 1.75
C THR A 22 4.58 10.69 2.22
N TYR A 23 4.28 9.53 1.64
CA TYR A 23 3.11 8.73 2.03
C TYR A 23 3.30 8.11 3.42
N ASP A 24 2.43 8.49 4.35
CA ASP A 24 2.34 7.88 5.68
C ASP A 24 1.17 6.90 5.72
N ASP A 25 1.49 5.62 5.59
CA ASP A 25 0.52 4.55 5.39
C ASP A 25 -0.28 4.19 6.66
N ILE A 26 0.15 4.69 7.82
CA ILE A 26 -0.50 4.48 9.11
C ILE A 26 -1.03 5.77 9.74
N ALA A 27 -1.15 6.87 8.98
CA ALA A 27 -1.58 8.17 9.48
C ALA A 27 -2.87 8.13 10.35
N PRO A 28 -3.93 7.37 10.00
CA PRO A 28 -5.12 7.26 10.86
C PRO A 28 -4.82 6.64 12.23
N ILE A 29 -3.91 5.67 12.29
CA ILE A 29 -3.51 4.97 13.53
C ILE A 29 -2.78 5.94 14.45
N ARG A 30 -1.94 6.84 13.91
CA ARG A 30 -1.20 7.82 14.72
C ARG A 30 -2.08 8.67 15.62
N THR A 31 -3.30 8.96 15.17
CA THR A 31 -4.28 9.75 15.94
C THR A 31 -5.15 8.86 16.83
N ALA A 32 -5.61 7.72 16.30
CA ALA A 32 -6.50 6.82 17.02
C ALA A 32 -5.81 6.05 18.16
N ASP A 33 -4.57 5.60 17.92
CA ASP A 33 -3.76 4.81 18.85
C ASP A 33 -2.25 5.11 18.67
N PRO A 34 -1.73 6.14 19.37
CA PRO A 34 -0.33 6.53 19.28
C PRO A 34 0.65 5.44 19.76
N GLU A 35 0.24 4.58 20.69
CA GLU A 35 1.10 3.52 21.22
C GLU A 35 1.35 2.43 20.17
N ILE A 36 0.28 2.01 19.47
CA ILE A 36 0.39 1.08 18.35
C ILE A 36 1.17 1.71 17.19
N ALA A 37 0.94 2.99 16.87
CA ALA A 37 1.72 3.66 15.84
C ALA A 37 3.22 3.68 16.16
N ALA A 38 3.59 3.96 17.41
CA ALA A 38 4.98 3.93 17.86
C ALA A 38 5.58 2.51 17.78
N MET A 39 4.79 1.47 18.05
CA MET A 39 5.22 0.08 17.87
C MET A 39 5.50 -0.24 16.39
N ILE A 40 4.62 0.18 15.47
CA ILE A 40 4.80 -0.03 14.03
C ILE A 40 6.04 0.71 13.53
N ASP A 41 6.26 1.96 13.95
CA ASP A 41 7.47 2.72 13.57
C ASP A 41 8.76 2.03 14.03
N ARG A 42 8.76 1.45 15.24
CA ARG A 42 9.90 0.68 15.75
C ARG A 42 10.15 -0.58 14.91
N GLU A 43 9.11 -1.32 14.54
CA GLU A 43 9.24 -2.52 13.70
C GLU A 43 9.71 -2.17 12.27
N GLN A 44 9.18 -1.10 11.69
CA GLN A 44 9.66 -0.61 10.40
C GLN A 44 11.15 -0.24 10.44
N ALA A 45 11.60 0.40 11.53
CA ALA A 45 13.01 0.71 11.72
C ALA A 45 13.87 -0.55 11.89
N ARG A 46 13.37 -1.58 12.58
CA ARG A 46 14.04 -2.88 12.74
C ARG A 46 14.23 -3.56 11.38
N GLN A 47 13.16 -3.74 10.60
CA GLN A 47 13.20 -4.35 9.27
C GLN A 47 14.12 -3.61 8.30
N LYS A 48 14.14 -2.27 8.36
CA LYS A 48 15.00 -1.45 7.49
C LYS A 48 16.49 -1.58 7.81
N ARG A 49 16.85 -1.87 9.07
CA ARG A 49 18.24 -1.95 9.53
C ARG A 49 18.78 -3.38 9.53
N GLY A 50 17.91 -4.38 9.62
CA GLY A 50 18.26 -5.79 9.64
C GLY A 50 18.55 -6.36 8.25
N LEU A 51 19.36 -7.42 8.22
CA LEU A 51 19.43 -8.34 7.08
C LEU A 51 18.50 -9.51 7.37
N GLU A 52 17.36 -9.55 6.70
CA GLU A 52 16.37 -10.61 6.88
C GLU A 52 16.75 -11.84 6.02
N LEU A 53 17.05 -12.97 6.67
CA LEU A 53 17.54 -14.20 6.03
C LEU A 53 16.55 -15.38 6.11
N ILE A 54 15.34 -15.13 6.59
CA ILE A 54 14.28 -16.14 6.65
C ILE A 54 13.73 -16.34 5.23
N ALA A 55 13.95 -17.52 4.65
CA ALA A 55 13.68 -17.79 3.23
C ALA A 55 12.21 -17.58 2.80
N SER A 56 11.26 -17.65 3.74
CA SER A 56 9.83 -17.48 3.49
C SER A 56 9.33 -16.05 3.71
N GLU A 57 10.14 -15.16 4.30
CA GLU A 57 9.75 -13.77 4.53
C GLU A 57 10.03 -12.90 3.32
N ASN A 58 9.25 -11.84 3.16
CA ASN A 58 9.39 -10.90 2.06
C ASN A 58 8.78 -9.53 2.42
N PHE A 59 9.13 -8.51 1.65
CA PHE A 59 8.59 -7.16 1.79
C PHE A 59 7.50 -6.90 0.74
N ALA A 60 6.26 -6.77 1.18
CA ALA A 60 5.16 -6.35 0.31
C ALA A 60 5.37 -4.90 -0.15
N SER A 61 4.97 -4.59 -1.39
CA SER A 61 5.01 -3.21 -1.88
C SER A 61 3.96 -2.34 -1.17
N LEU A 62 4.18 -1.02 -1.15
CA LEU A 62 3.21 -0.07 -0.61
C LEU A 62 1.83 -0.20 -1.26
N ALA A 63 1.78 -0.47 -2.57
CA ALA A 63 0.53 -0.68 -3.29
C ALA A 63 -0.24 -1.90 -2.77
N VAL A 64 0.46 -3.00 -2.47
CA VAL A 64 -0.17 -4.20 -1.89
C VAL A 64 -0.69 -3.92 -0.48
N ARG A 65 0.10 -3.24 0.37
CA ARG A 65 -0.35 -2.88 1.74
C ARG A 65 -1.58 -1.95 1.71
N ALA A 66 -1.59 -0.97 0.81
CA ALA A 66 -2.72 -0.05 0.65
C ALA A 66 -4.01 -0.77 0.20
N ALA A 67 -3.90 -1.72 -0.73
CA ALA A 67 -5.05 -2.53 -1.16
C ALA A 67 -5.58 -3.41 -0.02
N ALA A 68 -4.69 -4.02 0.77
CA ALA A 68 -5.07 -4.88 1.89
C ALA A 68 -5.86 -4.14 2.98
N GLY A 69 -5.52 -2.88 3.25
CA GLY A 69 -6.22 -2.02 4.21
C GLY A 69 -7.38 -1.20 3.63
N SER A 70 -7.84 -1.52 2.41
CA SER A 70 -8.86 -0.74 1.71
C SER A 70 -10.29 -1.06 2.15
N VAL A 71 -11.25 -0.31 1.61
CA VAL A 71 -12.70 -0.53 1.82
C VAL A 71 -13.18 -1.93 1.46
N LEU A 72 -12.40 -2.70 0.69
CA LEU A 72 -12.70 -4.10 0.39
C LEU A 72 -12.79 -4.95 1.66
N THR A 73 -12.10 -4.58 2.74
CA THR A 73 -12.18 -5.27 4.04
C THR A 73 -13.58 -5.26 4.64
N ASN A 74 -14.40 -4.27 4.28
CA ASN A 74 -15.77 -4.14 4.78
C ASN A 74 -16.75 -5.08 4.04
N LYS A 75 -16.35 -5.64 2.89
CA LYS A 75 -17.29 -6.31 2.00
C LYS A 75 -17.35 -7.81 2.26
N TYR A 76 -18.53 -8.27 2.66
CA TYR A 76 -18.87 -9.69 2.68
C TYR A 76 -19.30 -10.15 1.27
N ALA A 77 -18.58 -11.12 0.69
CA ALA A 77 -18.75 -11.55 -0.71
C ALA A 77 -18.73 -13.09 -0.86
N GLU A 78 -19.51 -13.79 -0.05
CA GLU A 78 -19.56 -15.26 -0.08
C GLU A 78 -20.12 -15.81 -1.42
N GLY A 79 -19.54 -16.90 -1.90
CA GLY A 79 -19.81 -17.48 -3.23
C GLY A 79 -18.71 -17.17 -4.23
N TYR A 80 -19.02 -17.36 -5.52
CA TYR A 80 -18.11 -17.04 -6.64
C TYR A 80 -18.61 -15.81 -7.40
N PRO A 81 -17.76 -15.13 -8.20
CA PRO A 81 -18.22 -14.06 -9.09
C PRO A 81 -19.43 -14.48 -9.93
N GLY A 82 -20.48 -13.66 -9.95
CA GLY A 82 -21.77 -13.96 -10.61
C GLY A 82 -22.64 -15.04 -9.92
N LYS A 83 -22.16 -15.66 -8.84
CA LYS A 83 -22.88 -16.64 -8.00
C LYS A 83 -22.67 -16.31 -6.52
N ARG A 84 -23.01 -15.09 -6.12
CA ARG A 84 -22.89 -14.59 -4.75
C ARG A 84 -24.14 -14.91 -3.94
N TYR A 85 -23.98 -15.20 -2.65
CA TYR A 85 -25.11 -15.35 -1.73
C TYR A 85 -25.69 -13.99 -1.29
N TYR A 86 -24.91 -12.92 -1.41
CA TYR A 86 -25.27 -11.58 -0.98
C TYR A 86 -25.12 -10.55 -2.10
N ASN A 87 -25.97 -9.54 -2.08
CA ASN A 87 -26.00 -8.45 -3.06
C ASN A 87 -24.82 -7.47 -2.93
N GLY A 88 -24.64 -6.63 -3.95
CA GLY A 88 -23.71 -5.50 -3.92
C GLY A 88 -22.23 -5.88 -4.05
N CYS A 89 -21.93 -6.94 -4.81
CA CYS A 89 -20.56 -7.40 -5.10
C CYS A 89 -20.05 -6.92 -6.47
N VAL A 90 -20.69 -5.90 -7.08
CA VAL A 90 -20.45 -5.48 -8.47
C VAL A 90 -18.95 -5.27 -8.78
N HIS A 91 -18.25 -4.53 -7.93
CA HIS A 91 -16.82 -4.22 -8.12
C HIS A 91 -15.86 -5.28 -7.55
N VAL A 92 -16.35 -6.18 -6.70
CA VAL A 92 -15.55 -7.30 -6.19
C VAL A 92 -15.51 -8.46 -7.19
N ASP A 93 -16.45 -8.47 -8.14
CA ASP A 93 -16.57 -9.46 -9.19
C ASP A 93 -15.86 -9.05 -10.50
N GLU A 94 -15.31 -7.83 -10.57
CA GLU A 94 -14.46 -7.34 -11.70
C GLU A 94 -13.14 -8.10 -11.80
#